data_AF-A0A820I6Z0-F1
#
_entry.id   AF-A0A820I6Z0-F1
#
_cell.length_a   1.000
_cell.length_b   1.000
_cell.length_c   1.000
_cell.angle_alpha   90.00
_cell.angle_beta   90.00
_cell.angle_gamma   90.00
#
_symmetry.space_group_name_H-M   'P 1'
#
loop_
_entity.id
_entity.type
_entity.pdbx_description
1 polymer ?
#
loop_
_entity_poly.entity_id
_entity_poly.type
_entity_poly.pdbx_seq_one_letter_code
_entity_poly.pdbx_strand_id
1 'polypeptide(L)'
;LDKIVWYETDDIRIFFKNIYPFLDDDGLDIVIIDFVSYTENRISRFLAIEYIISLLLKGSEPVYQEMQYKLSLESSANFDMMNEEEFRTGMENIAYSVDERLFTRFFDRAERHSHSSNFKKGFVLMPKLAHIASFFYFKQFIEEQTGPLDEKIQNEINSNKKSEEEYKSRTRKQVVDEKLDLIKYSKVKSLGNILYESTNSEILSNVSKYTGNEDISAS
;
A
#
# COMPACT_ATOMS: atom_id res chain seq x y z
N LEU A 1 13.11 11.73 2.17
CA LEU A 1 11.91 12.34 1.53
C LEU A 1 11.72 13.80 1.93
N ASP A 2 12.17 14.19 3.13
CA ASP A 2 12.04 15.54 3.69
C ASP A 2 12.76 16.63 2.89
N LYS A 3 13.70 16.26 2.02
CA LYS A 3 14.43 17.19 1.15
C LYS A 3 13.72 17.49 -0.18
N ILE A 4 12.62 16.81 -0.49
CA ILE A 4 11.89 17.01 -1.76
C ILE A 4 11.01 18.26 -1.65
N VAL A 5 11.19 19.20 -2.56
CA VAL A 5 10.39 20.41 -2.66
C VAL A 5 9.45 20.31 -3.86
N TRP A 6 8.15 20.37 -3.56
CA TRP A 6 7.05 20.17 -4.49
C TRP A 6 6.45 21.51 -4.89
N TYR A 7 6.06 21.63 -6.16
CA TYR A 7 5.50 22.85 -6.72
C TYR A 7 4.25 22.57 -7.56
N GLU A 8 4.16 21.38 -8.17
CA GLU A 8 3.06 21.01 -9.06
C GLU A 8 2.84 19.49 -9.10
N THR A 9 1.74 19.07 -9.74
CA THR A 9 1.37 17.66 -9.86
C THR A 9 2.42 16.83 -10.58
N ASP A 10 3.17 17.42 -11.52
CA ASP A 10 4.24 16.69 -12.22
C ASP A 10 5.41 16.32 -11.30
N ASP A 11 5.67 17.10 -10.24
CA ASP A 11 6.63 16.72 -9.21
C ASP A 11 6.16 15.44 -8.47
N ILE A 12 4.84 15.30 -8.27
CA ILE A 12 4.20 14.11 -7.69
C ILE A 12 4.29 12.91 -8.63
N ARG A 13 4.15 13.13 -9.95
CA ARG A 13 4.41 12.10 -10.96
C ARG A 13 5.83 11.55 -10.86
N ILE A 14 6.82 12.44 -10.82
CA ILE A 14 8.23 12.06 -10.71
C ILE A 14 8.49 11.26 -9.42
N PHE A 15 7.86 11.66 -8.31
CA PHE A 15 7.95 10.89 -7.07
C PHE A 15 7.36 9.49 -7.20
N PHE A 16 6.12 9.35 -7.65
CA PHE A 16 5.49 8.03 -7.74
C PHE A 16 6.19 7.12 -8.74
N LYS A 17 6.75 7.66 -9.83
CA LYS A 17 7.62 6.92 -10.76
C LYS A 17 8.85 6.34 -10.06
N ASN A 18 9.44 7.07 -9.13
CA ASN A 18 10.61 6.60 -8.38
C ASN A 18 10.25 5.61 -7.26
N ILE A 19 9.02 5.71 -6.73
CA ILE A 19 8.49 4.79 -5.72
C ILE A 19 7.98 3.48 -6.36
N TYR A 20 7.40 3.58 -7.55
CA TYR A 20 6.82 2.48 -8.33
C TYR A 20 7.50 2.38 -9.71
N PRO A 21 8.81 2.07 -9.76
CA PRO A 21 9.57 2.06 -11.02
C PRO A 21 9.12 0.98 -12.01
N PHE A 22 8.27 0.06 -11.58
CA PHE A 22 7.72 -1.03 -12.39
C PHE A 22 6.39 -0.68 -13.07
N LEU A 23 5.77 0.46 -12.72
CA LEU A 23 4.58 0.94 -13.42
C LEU A 23 4.97 1.56 -14.76
N ASP A 24 4.17 1.27 -15.78
CA ASP A 24 4.21 2.01 -17.04
C ASP A 24 3.51 3.37 -16.90
N ASP A 25 3.52 4.16 -17.98
CA ASP A 25 2.93 5.50 -17.97
C ASP A 25 1.42 5.49 -17.68
N ASP A 26 0.70 4.48 -18.18
CA ASP A 26 -0.74 4.31 -17.94
C ASP A 26 -1.03 3.96 -16.47
N GLY A 27 -0.27 3.02 -15.88
CA GLY A 27 -0.38 2.68 -14.47
C GLY A 27 -0.02 3.87 -13.56
N LEU A 28 0.98 4.64 -13.94
CA LEU A 28 1.35 5.86 -13.23
C LEU A 28 0.26 6.93 -13.34
N ASP A 29 -0.35 7.12 -14.50
CA ASP A 29 -1.48 8.05 -14.70
C ASP A 29 -2.64 7.74 -13.76
N ILE A 30 -3.00 6.46 -13.62
CA ILE A 30 -4.05 6.01 -12.68
C ILE A 30 -3.70 6.41 -11.25
N VAL A 31 -2.47 6.11 -10.80
CA VAL A 31 -2.01 6.46 -9.44
C VAL A 31 -2.08 7.97 -9.20
N ILE A 32 -1.74 8.79 -10.21
CA ILE A 32 -1.78 10.25 -10.12
C ILE A 32 -3.22 10.78 -10.08
N ILE A 33 -4.11 10.27 -10.93
CA ILE A 33 -5.53 10.65 -10.93
C ILE A 33 -6.16 10.34 -9.57
N ASP A 34 -5.91 9.14 -9.05
CA ASP A 34 -6.42 8.71 -7.76
C ASP A 34 -5.85 9.54 -6.61
N PHE A 35 -4.56 9.90 -6.68
CA PHE A 35 -3.93 10.81 -5.71
C PHE A 35 -4.56 12.21 -5.73
N VAL A 36 -4.73 12.80 -6.92
CA VAL A 36 -5.33 14.13 -7.10
C VAL A 36 -6.77 14.12 -6.57
N SER A 37 -7.51 13.05 -6.83
CA SER A 37 -8.86 12.85 -6.30
C SER A 37 -8.85 12.73 -4.77
N TYR A 38 -7.98 11.86 -4.21
CA TYR A 38 -7.85 11.61 -2.77
C TYR A 38 -7.49 12.89 -1.99
N THR A 39 -6.65 13.73 -2.55
CA THR A 39 -6.14 14.94 -1.90
C THR A 39 -6.98 16.17 -2.15
N GLU A 40 -8.01 16.08 -2.99
CA GLU A 40 -8.77 17.23 -3.50
C GLU A 40 -7.84 18.25 -4.18
N ASN A 41 -6.93 17.75 -5.01
CA ASN A 41 -5.97 18.55 -5.78
C ASN A 41 -4.97 19.33 -4.92
N ARG A 42 -4.65 18.81 -3.72
CA ARG A 42 -3.68 19.40 -2.79
C ARG A 42 -2.41 18.58 -2.76
N ILE A 43 -1.27 19.26 -2.72
CA ILE A 43 0.03 18.62 -2.77
C ILE A 43 0.79 18.92 -1.49
N SER A 44 1.19 17.86 -0.81
CA SER A 44 2.19 17.90 0.25
C SER A 44 2.80 16.52 0.42
N ARG A 45 4.00 16.46 0.99
CA ARG A 45 4.68 15.21 1.36
C ARG A 45 3.81 14.34 2.28
N PHE A 46 3.12 14.96 3.24
CA PHE A 46 2.24 14.24 4.16
C PHE A 46 1.08 13.57 3.43
N LEU A 47 0.47 14.26 2.47
CA LEU A 47 -0.61 13.70 1.66
C LEU A 47 -0.12 12.57 0.76
N ALA A 48 1.09 12.67 0.20
CA ALA A 48 1.69 11.59 -0.58
C ALA A 48 1.93 10.34 0.27
N ILE A 49 2.48 10.50 1.48
CA ILE A 49 2.69 9.39 2.42
C ILE A 49 1.36 8.82 2.91
N GLU A 50 0.40 9.68 3.28
CA GLU A 50 -0.94 9.26 3.72
C GLU A 50 -1.65 8.46 2.61
N TYR A 51 -1.50 8.90 1.36
CA TYR A 51 -2.04 8.19 0.21
C TYR A 51 -1.40 6.80 0.04
N ILE A 52 -0.07 6.68 0.11
CA ILE A 52 0.62 5.37 0.06
C ILE A 52 0.14 4.45 1.19
N ILE A 53 0.02 4.98 2.42
CA ILE A 53 -0.54 4.22 3.54
C ILE A 53 -1.97 3.77 3.24
N SER A 54 -2.79 4.64 2.64
CA SER A 54 -4.15 4.29 2.25
C SER A 54 -4.19 3.17 1.21
N LEU A 55 -3.28 3.17 0.23
CA LEU A 55 -3.14 2.10 -0.75
C LEU A 55 -2.76 0.77 -0.09
N LEU A 56 -1.75 0.80 0.79
CA LEU A 56 -1.30 -0.37 1.54
C LEU A 56 -2.42 -0.98 2.39
N LEU A 57 -3.22 -0.14 3.04
CA LEU A 57 -4.35 -0.60 3.87
C LEU A 57 -5.52 -1.11 3.02
N LYS A 58 -5.74 -0.54 1.82
CA LYS A 58 -6.80 -0.96 0.88
C LYS A 58 -6.49 -2.25 0.14
N GLY A 59 -5.21 -2.61 0.04
CA GLY A 59 -4.78 -3.70 -0.87
C GLY A 59 -4.86 -3.26 -2.32
N SER A 60 -4.92 -1.94 -2.55
CA SER A 60 -4.81 -1.30 -3.87
C SER A 60 -3.40 -0.81 -4.13
N GLU A 61 -2.46 -1.15 -3.25
CA GLU A 61 -1.06 -0.85 -3.46
C GLU A 61 -0.54 -1.64 -4.69
N PRO A 62 0.17 -1.00 -5.63
CA PRO A 62 0.53 -1.64 -6.90
C PRO A 62 1.27 -2.98 -6.78
N VAL A 63 2.08 -3.19 -5.74
CA VAL A 63 2.75 -4.49 -5.54
C VAL A 63 1.90 -5.52 -4.82
N TYR A 64 0.74 -5.16 -4.25
CA TYR A 64 -0.12 -6.07 -3.50
C TYR A 64 -0.45 -7.36 -4.28
N GLN A 65 -0.89 -7.23 -5.54
CA GLN A 65 -1.23 -8.40 -6.35
C GLN A 65 0.01 -9.26 -6.65
N GLU A 66 1.16 -8.63 -6.87
CA GLU A 66 2.42 -9.33 -7.06
C GLU A 66 2.85 -10.09 -5.79
N MET A 67 2.71 -9.47 -4.62
CA MET A 67 3.02 -10.12 -3.34
C MET A 67 2.08 -11.29 -3.07
N GLN A 68 0.78 -11.10 -3.34
CA GLN A 68 -0.21 -12.18 -3.23
C GLN A 68 0.15 -13.35 -4.15
N TYR A 69 0.53 -13.07 -5.40
CA TYR A 69 0.98 -14.10 -6.34
C TYR A 69 2.24 -14.81 -5.85
N LYS A 70 3.28 -14.07 -5.43
CA LYS A 70 4.54 -14.65 -4.93
C LYS A 70 4.30 -15.56 -3.72
N LEU A 71 3.48 -15.13 -2.76
CA LEU A 71 3.12 -15.95 -1.61
C LEU A 71 2.31 -17.20 -1.99
N SER A 72 1.46 -17.10 -3.02
CA SER A 72 0.67 -18.25 -3.49
C SER A 72 1.54 -19.37 -4.08
N LEU A 73 2.72 -19.06 -4.61
CA LEU A 73 3.67 -20.05 -5.13
C LEU A 73 4.29 -20.91 -4.02
N GLU A 74 4.32 -20.40 -2.80
CA GLU A 74 4.96 -21.02 -1.63
C GLU A 74 3.94 -21.74 -0.72
N SER A 75 2.65 -21.59 -0.97
CA SER A 75 1.60 -22.27 -0.20
C SER A 75 1.53 -23.75 -0.57
N SER A 76 1.74 -24.62 0.42
CA SER A 76 1.92 -26.05 0.19
C SER A 76 0.62 -26.88 0.29
N ALA A 77 -0.41 -26.36 0.97
CA ALA A 77 -1.57 -27.17 1.36
C ALA A 77 -2.95 -26.47 1.29
N ASN A 78 -3.02 -25.15 1.45
CA ASN A 78 -4.27 -24.39 1.37
C ASN A 78 -4.03 -23.14 0.54
N PHE A 79 -4.50 -23.12 -0.72
CA PHE A 79 -4.22 -22.03 -1.67
C PHE A 79 -4.54 -20.62 -1.15
N ASP A 80 -5.44 -20.49 -0.17
CA ASP A 80 -5.88 -19.20 0.38
C ASP A 80 -5.37 -18.89 1.79
N MET A 81 -4.58 -19.76 2.43
CA MET A 81 -4.09 -19.56 3.79
C MET A 81 -2.66 -20.10 3.97
N MET A 82 -1.86 -19.41 4.77
CA MET A 82 -0.53 -19.88 5.13
C MET A 82 -0.35 -19.86 6.65
N ASN A 83 0.46 -20.79 7.14
CA ASN A 83 1.00 -20.74 8.49
C ASN A 83 2.26 -19.86 8.56
N GLU A 84 2.81 -19.67 9.75
CA GLU A 84 3.96 -18.77 9.96
C GLU A 84 5.22 -19.24 9.20
N GLU A 85 5.46 -20.56 9.16
CA GLU A 85 6.62 -21.15 8.49
C GLU A 85 6.53 -20.98 6.97
N GLU A 86 5.37 -21.29 6.38
CA GLU A 86 5.11 -21.05 4.95
C GLU A 86 5.26 -19.57 4.61
N PHE A 87 4.69 -18.68 5.43
CA PHE A 87 4.79 -17.23 5.19
C PHE A 87 6.22 -16.73 5.30
N ARG A 88 7.00 -17.24 6.26
CA ARG A 88 8.41 -16.92 6.45
C ARG A 88 9.24 -17.32 5.24
N THR A 89 9.08 -18.54 4.75
CA THR A 89 9.75 -19.00 3.52
C THR A 89 9.41 -18.10 2.33
N GLY A 90 8.13 -17.74 2.16
CA GLY A 90 7.76 -16.80 1.10
C GLY A 90 8.37 -15.40 1.27
N MET A 91 8.51 -14.93 2.51
CA MET A 91 9.15 -13.64 2.78
C MET A 91 10.65 -13.63 2.49
N GLU A 92 11.36 -14.76 2.58
CA GLU A 92 12.77 -14.84 2.19
C GLU A 92 12.99 -14.45 0.72
N ASN A 93 12.02 -14.77 -0.15
CA ASN A 93 12.03 -14.43 -1.58
C ASN A 93 11.51 -13.01 -1.89
N ILE A 94 10.79 -12.39 -0.95
CA ILE A 94 10.15 -11.07 -1.12
C ILE A 94 10.97 -9.96 -0.48
N ALA A 95 11.31 -10.12 0.80
CA ALA A 95 12.05 -9.15 1.59
C ALA A 95 12.97 -9.91 2.56
N TYR A 96 14.21 -10.13 2.12
CA TYR A 96 15.21 -10.91 2.87
C TYR A 96 15.76 -10.19 4.11
N SER A 97 15.53 -8.88 4.25
CA SER A 97 16.07 -8.04 5.34
C SER A 97 15.07 -7.78 6.47
N VAL A 98 14.00 -8.58 6.54
CA VAL A 98 12.90 -8.38 7.49
C VAL A 98 13.36 -8.51 8.95
N ASP A 99 12.94 -7.55 9.79
CA ASP A 99 13.10 -7.64 11.24
C ASP A 99 12.22 -8.77 11.79
N GLU A 100 12.86 -9.80 12.32
CA GLU A 100 12.23 -11.00 12.85
C GLU A 100 11.19 -10.71 13.94
N ARG A 101 11.48 -9.78 14.85
CA ARG A 101 10.55 -9.42 15.93
C ARG A 101 9.32 -8.71 15.37
N LEU A 102 9.52 -7.87 14.35
CA LEU A 102 8.43 -7.17 13.69
C LEU A 102 7.57 -8.14 12.88
N PHE A 103 8.20 -9.09 12.17
CA PHE A 103 7.54 -10.14 11.41
C PHE A 103 6.60 -10.97 12.30
N THR A 104 7.12 -11.58 13.38
CA THR A 104 6.30 -12.41 14.29
C THR A 104 5.14 -11.59 14.88
N ARG A 105 5.39 -10.33 15.27
CA ARG A 105 4.33 -9.45 15.79
C ARG A 105 3.22 -9.18 14.78
N PHE A 106 3.56 -9.01 13.50
CA PHE A 106 2.59 -8.79 12.44
C PHE A 106 1.78 -10.06 12.17
N PHE A 107 2.46 -11.22 12.09
CA PHE A 107 1.81 -12.51 11.91
C PHE A 107 0.85 -12.83 13.08
N ASP A 108 1.31 -12.76 14.32
CA ASP A 108 0.49 -12.99 15.54
C ASP A 108 -0.76 -12.11 15.58
N ARG A 109 -0.66 -10.87 15.08
CA ARG A 109 -1.77 -9.94 15.05
C ARG A 109 -2.75 -10.30 13.95
N ALA A 110 -2.27 -10.69 12.77
CA ALA A 110 -3.09 -11.16 11.67
C ALA A 110 -3.79 -12.48 12.01
N GLU A 111 -3.09 -13.40 12.68
CA GLU A 111 -3.61 -14.67 13.16
C GLU A 111 -4.74 -14.46 14.18
N ARG A 112 -4.51 -13.66 15.24
CA ARG A 112 -5.55 -13.32 16.21
C ARG A 112 -6.78 -12.68 15.57
N HIS A 113 -6.58 -11.87 14.54
CA HIS A 113 -7.70 -11.30 13.81
C HIS A 113 -8.45 -12.37 13.02
N SER A 114 -7.77 -13.33 12.40
CA SER A 114 -8.42 -14.43 11.65
C SER A 114 -9.22 -15.36 12.58
N HIS A 115 -8.80 -15.52 13.83
CA HIS A 115 -9.55 -16.31 14.83
C HIS A 115 -10.94 -15.73 15.17
N SER A 116 -11.13 -14.41 15.03
CA SER A 116 -12.45 -13.81 15.21
C SER A 116 -13.48 -14.24 14.15
N SER A 117 -13.04 -14.93 13.10
CA SER A 117 -13.82 -15.25 11.90
C SER A 117 -13.93 -16.76 11.63
N ASN A 118 -13.78 -17.60 12.66
CA ASN A 118 -13.86 -19.09 12.58
C ASN A 118 -12.77 -19.79 11.73
N PHE A 119 -11.64 -19.14 11.43
CA PHE A 119 -10.55 -19.78 10.69
C PHE A 119 -9.69 -20.71 11.56
N LYS A 120 -8.97 -21.63 10.91
CA LYS A 120 -8.07 -22.61 11.55
C LYS A 120 -6.95 -21.90 12.34
N LYS A 121 -6.74 -22.32 13.58
CA LYS A 121 -5.63 -21.81 14.42
C LYS A 121 -4.27 -22.12 13.79
N GLY A 122 -3.35 -21.16 13.85
CA GLY A 122 -2.03 -21.21 13.22
C GLY A 122 -2.01 -20.73 11.77
N PHE A 123 -3.14 -20.29 11.20
CA PHE A 123 -3.27 -19.92 9.79
C PHE A 123 -3.82 -18.50 9.62
N VAL A 124 -3.33 -17.83 8.58
CA VAL A 124 -3.77 -16.49 8.17
C VAL A 124 -4.16 -16.50 6.71
N LEU A 125 -5.23 -15.79 6.37
CA LEU A 125 -5.66 -15.60 4.98
C LEU A 125 -4.59 -14.90 4.14
N MET A 126 -4.36 -15.42 2.94
CA MET A 126 -3.38 -14.92 1.98
C MET A 126 -3.50 -13.42 1.70
N PRO A 127 -4.70 -12.82 1.50
CA PRO A 127 -4.83 -11.37 1.35
C PRO A 127 -4.18 -10.57 2.49
N LYS A 128 -4.37 -11.00 3.74
CA LYS A 128 -3.78 -10.32 4.90
C LYS A 128 -2.26 -10.42 4.92
N LEU A 129 -1.73 -11.59 4.55
CA LEU A 129 -0.30 -11.80 4.44
C LEU A 129 0.31 -10.99 3.28
N ALA A 130 -0.41 -10.84 2.17
CA ALA A 130 0.00 -9.98 1.06
C ALA A 130 0.12 -8.51 1.48
N HIS A 131 -0.80 -7.98 2.29
CA HIS A 131 -0.64 -6.63 2.85
C HIS A 131 0.63 -6.47 3.70
N ILE A 132 0.93 -7.48 4.53
CA ILE A 132 2.12 -7.49 5.39
C ILE A 132 3.38 -7.58 4.52
N ALA A 133 3.37 -8.43 3.50
CA ALA A 133 4.45 -8.57 2.54
C ALA A 133 4.70 -7.28 1.76
N SER A 134 3.65 -6.61 1.26
CA SER A 134 3.76 -5.31 0.59
C SER A 134 4.43 -4.27 1.49
N PHE A 135 4.07 -4.22 2.78
CA PHE A 135 4.72 -3.31 3.72
C PHE A 135 6.21 -3.60 3.89
N PHE A 136 6.59 -4.86 4.07
CA PHE A 136 8.00 -5.23 4.24
C PHE A 136 8.81 -5.04 2.96
N TYR A 137 8.24 -5.40 1.81
CA TYR A 137 8.82 -5.13 0.50
C TYR A 137 9.07 -3.64 0.33
N PHE A 138 8.08 -2.80 0.61
CA PHE A 138 8.21 -1.35 0.50
C PHE A 138 9.27 -0.79 1.45
N LYS A 139 9.30 -1.27 2.70
CA LYS A 139 10.33 -0.88 3.67
C LYS A 139 11.74 -1.21 3.16
N GLN A 140 11.94 -2.44 2.70
CA GLN A 140 13.24 -2.89 2.18
C GLN A 140 13.62 -2.10 0.92
N PHE A 141 12.69 -1.92 -0.03
CA PHE A 141 12.92 -1.17 -1.25
C PHE A 141 13.43 0.25 -0.97
N ILE A 142 12.87 0.93 0.04
CA ILE A 142 13.30 2.26 0.46
C ILE A 142 14.70 2.22 1.10
N GLU A 143 14.99 1.20 1.92
CA GLU A 143 16.29 1.02 2.57
C GLU A 143 17.42 0.67 1.59
N GLU A 144 17.10 0.00 0.49
CA GLU A 144 18.06 -0.46 -0.54
C GLU A 144 18.37 0.56 -1.63
N GLN A 145 17.65 1.69 -1.71
CA GLN A 145 17.95 2.71 -2.72
C GLN A 145 19.40 3.19 -2.59
N THR A 146 20.12 3.18 -3.71
CA THR A 146 21.52 3.63 -3.78
C THR A 146 21.58 5.15 -3.65
N GLY A 147 21.72 5.60 -2.41
CA GLY A 147 21.77 7.00 -2.05
C GLY A 147 20.42 7.56 -1.59
N PRO A 148 20.41 8.81 -1.12
CA PRO A 148 19.21 9.49 -0.67
C PRO A 148 18.18 9.60 -1.81
N LEU A 149 17.13 8.76 -1.76
CA LEU A 149 16.02 8.74 -2.74
C LEU A 149 15.43 10.14 -2.97
N ASP A 150 15.43 10.98 -1.95
CA ASP A 150 15.00 12.36 -2.06
C ASP A 150 15.90 13.23 -2.93
N GLU A 151 17.22 13.02 -2.92
CA GLU A 151 18.13 13.74 -3.82
C GLU A 151 17.95 13.30 -5.27
N LYS A 152 17.73 12.00 -5.50
CA LYS A 152 17.41 11.48 -6.84
C LYS A 152 16.15 12.13 -7.41
N ILE A 153 15.06 12.13 -6.64
CA ILE A 153 13.78 12.72 -7.03
C ILE A 153 13.91 14.23 -7.23
N GLN A 154 14.59 14.93 -6.33
CA GLN A 154 14.79 16.37 -6.44
C GLN A 154 15.60 16.76 -7.68
N ASN A 155 16.60 15.96 -8.05
CA ASN A 155 17.39 16.19 -9.25
C ASN A 155 16.57 16.00 -10.53
N GLU A 156 15.71 14.98 -10.59
CA GLU A 156 14.81 14.74 -11.72
C GLU A 156 13.80 15.90 -11.86
N ILE A 157 13.19 16.35 -10.75
CA ILE A 157 12.34 17.55 -10.71
C ILE A 157 13.07 18.79 -11.26
N ASN A 158 14.30 19.03 -10.79
CA ASN A 158 15.08 20.20 -11.22
C ASN A 158 15.46 20.13 -12.71
N SER A 159 15.66 18.93 -13.24
CA SER A 159 15.98 18.73 -14.66
C SER A 159 14.78 19.00 -15.56
N ASN A 160 13.58 18.57 -15.17
CA ASN A 160 12.34 18.81 -15.91
C ASN A 160 11.96 20.30 -15.93
N LYS A 161 12.29 21.05 -14.87
CA LYS A 161 12.03 22.50 -14.80
C LYS A 161 12.91 23.35 -15.71
N LYS A 162 14.09 22.86 -16.11
CA LYS A 162 14.96 23.60 -17.04
C LYS A 162 14.42 23.61 -18.48
N SER A 163 13.47 22.74 -18.82
CA SER A 163 12.80 22.72 -20.13
C SER A 163 11.55 23.61 -20.22
N GLU A 164 11.02 24.14 -19.12
CA GLU A 164 9.66 24.71 -19.07
C GLU A 164 9.60 26.12 -18.46
N GLU A 165 10.30 27.11 -19.02
CA GLU A 165 10.13 28.51 -18.58
C GLU A 165 8.75 29.12 -18.91
N GLU A 166 7.83 28.40 -19.58
CA GLU A 166 6.49 28.88 -19.98
C GLU A 166 5.36 28.66 -18.94
N TYR A 167 5.53 27.86 -17.89
CA TYR A 167 4.40 27.42 -17.05
C TYR A 167 4.10 28.24 -15.77
N LYS A 168 4.81 29.36 -15.55
CA LYS A 168 4.84 30.11 -14.28
C LYS A 168 3.53 30.79 -13.80
N SER A 169 2.39 30.62 -14.47
CA SER A 169 1.17 31.38 -14.13
C SER A 169 0.03 30.60 -13.43
N ARG A 170 0.12 29.27 -13.24
CA ARG A 170 -1.04 28.49 -12.72
C ARG A 170 -0.85 27.67 -11.44
N THR A 171 0.35 27.33 -10.99
CA THR A 171 0.54 26.15 -10.11
C THR A 171 0.74 26.41 -8.61
N ARG A 172 0.96 27.65 -8.14
CA ARG A 172 1.19 27.92 -6.69
C ARG A 172 0.00 27.71 -5.73
N LYS A 173 -1.20 27.40 -6.22
CA LYS A 173 -2.40 27.29 -5.36
C LYS A 173 -2.61 25.90 -4.73
N GLN A 174 -1.90 24.88 -5.19
CA GLN A 174 -2.14 23.48 -4.80
C GLN A 174 -1.25 23.00 -3.65
N VAL A 175 -0.08 23.62 -3.47
CA VAL A 175 0.85 23.24 -2.40
C VAL A 175 0.34 23.79 -1.07
N VAL A 176 0.19 22.90 -0.08
CA VAL A 176 -0.32 23.26 1.24
C VAL A 176 0.83 23.29 2.24
N ASP A 177 0.88 24.34 3.06
CA ASP A 177 1.92 24.52 4.08
C ASP A 177 1.91 23.39 5.12
N GLU A 178 3.10 22.89 5.41
CA GLU A 178 3.34 21.76 6.31
C GLU A 178 3.29 22.23 7.77
N LYS A 179 2.16 22.02 8.45
CA LYS A 179 2.21 21.81 9.90
C LYS A 179 2.52 20.34 10.15
N LEU A 180 3.70 20.10 10.70
CA LEU A 180 4.27 18.82 11.15
C LEU A 180 3.40 18.13 12.23
N ASP A 181 2.14 17.85 11.94
CA ASP A 181 1.37 16.90 12.71
C ASP A 181 1.64 15.53 12.08
N LEU A 182 2.53 14.74 12.71
CA LEU A 182 2.63 13.30 12.46
C LEU A 182 1.22 12.72 12.28
N ILE A 183 1.01 11.87 11.27
CA ILE A 183 -0.30 11.26 11.03
C ILE A 183 -0.78 10.66 12.35
N LYS A 184 -1.82 11.28 12.93
CA LYS A 184 -2.29 10.88 14.25
C LYS A 184 -2.74 9.43 14.17
N TYR A 185 -2.41 8.63 15.18
CA TYR A 185 -2.86 7.24 15.24
C TYR A 185 -4.38 7.11 15.08
N SER A 186 -5.15 8.10 15.55
CA SER A 186 -6.60 8.19 15.33
C SER A 186 -6.98 8.26 13.84
N LYS A 187 -6.19 8.96 13.03
CA LYS A 187 -6.38 9.07 11.58
C LYS A 187 -6.01 7.77 10.88
N VAL A 188 -4.86 7.16 11.22
CA VAL A 188 -4.49 5.81 10.72
C VAL A 188 -5.56 4.79 11.09
N LYS A 189 -6.07 4.84 12.33
CA LYS A 189 -7.16 3.99 12.80
C LYS A 189 -8.46 4.24 12.04
N SER A 190 -8.79 5.51 11.75
CA SER A 190 -9.99 5.84 10.95
C SER A 190 -9.88 5.33 9.52
N LEU A 191 -8.70 5.45 8.89
CA LEU A 191 -8.42 4.85 7.58
C LEU A 191 -8.56 3.32 7.66
N GLY A 192 -7.94 2.69 8.66
CA GLY A 192 -8.10 1.25 8.88
C GLY A 192 -9.55 0.80 9.07
N ASN A 193 -10.37 1.56 9.80
CA ASN A 193 -11.77 1.23 10.05
C ASN A 193 -12.65 1.38 8.80
N ILE A 194 -12.50 2.48 8.04
CA ILE A 194 -13.23 2.70 6.78
C ILE A 194 -12.95 1.55 5.80
N LEU A 195 -11.72 1.06 5.81
CA LEU A 195 -11.26 -0.02 4.93
C LEU A 195 -11.68 -1.40 5.41
N TYR A 196 -11.72 -1.61 6.72
CA TYR A 196 -12.25 -2.82 7.33
C TYR A 196 -13.74 -3.02 7.01
N GLU A 197 -14.52 -1.93 7.06
CA GLU A 197 -15.94 -1.95 6.70
C GLU A 197 -16.15 -2.28 5.22
N SER A 198 -15.31 -1.77 4.32
CA SER A 198 -15.39 -2.06 2.89
C SER A 198 -14.94 -3.49 2.54
N THR A 199 -13.80 -3.96 3.06
CA THR A 199 -13.30 -5.32 2.77
C THR A 199 -14.14 -6.42 3.42
N ASN A 200 -14.67 -6.23 4.63
CA ASN A 200 -15.60 -7.21 5.20
C ASN A 200 -16.90 -7.27 4.39
N SER A 201 -17.39 -6.15 3.86
CA SER A 201 -18.59 -6.17 3.00
C SER A 201 -18.36 -6.95 1.71
N GLU A 202 -17.19 -6.80 1.07
CA GLU A 202 -16.84 -7.55 -0.14
C GLU A 202 -16.58 -9.02 0.15
N ILE A 203 -15.81 -9.35 1.20
CA ILE A 203 -15.53 -10.73 1.60
C ILE A 203 -16.83 -11.44 2.00
N LEU A 204 -17.71 -10.82 2.77
CA LEU A 204 -19.02 -11.39 3.11
C LEU A 204 -19.94 -11.53 1.89
N SER A 205 -19.90 -10.57 0.95
CA SER A 205 -20.66 -10.67 -0.30
C SER A 205 -20.16 -11.81 -1.18
N ASN A 206 -18.84 -12.04 -1.25
CA ASN A 206 -18.26 -13.12 -2.02
C ASN A 206 -18.51 -14.47 -1.34
N VAL A 207 -18.38 -14.57 -0.02
CA VAL A 207 -18.77 -15.77 0.73
C VAL A 207 -20.25 -16.12 0.51
N SER A 208 -21.16 -15.13 0.53
CA SER A 208 -22.60 -15.35 0.26
C SER A 208 -22.91 -15.86 -1.16
N LYS A 209 -22.07 -15.53 -2.15
CA LYS A 209 -22.17 -16.06 -3.52
C LYS A 209 -21.72 -17.51 -3.64
N TYR A 210 -20.82 -17.96 -2.75
CA TYR A 210 -20.30 -19.33 -2.73
C TYR A 210 -21.04 -20.25 -1.73
N THR A 211 -21.70 -19.70 -0.71
CA THR A 211 -22.55 -20.45 0.23
C THR A 211 -24.02 -20.41 -0.20
N GLY A 212 -24.29 -20.75 -1.46
CA GLY A 212 -25.60 -20.64 -2.10
C GLY A 212 -26.77 -20.73 -1.12
N ASN A 213 -27.62 -19.71 -1.11
CA ASN A 213 -28.92 -19.76 -0.45
C ASN A 213 -29.67 -20.98 -1.01
N GLU A 214 -29.54 -22.12 -0.34
CA GLU A 214 -30.63 -23.08 -0.30
C GLU A 214 -31.73 -22.39 0.49
N ASP A 215 -32.75 -21.96 -0.26
CA ASP A 215 -34.06 -21.65 0.26
C ASP A 215 -34.50 -22.77 1.21
N ILE A 216 -34.30 -22.58 2.51
CA ILE A 216 -35.12 -23.24 3.52
C ILE A 216 -36.47 -22.50 3.47
N SER A 217 -37.22 -22.81 2.43
CA SER A 217 -38.66 -22.61 2.41
C SER A 217 -39.25 -23.49 3.50
N ALA A 218 -39.82 -22.83 4.51
CA ALA A 218 -40.65 -23.45 5.51
C ALA A 218 -41.83 -24.16 4.82
N SER A 219 -41.96 -25.47 5.03
CA SER A 219 -43.19 -26.26 4.95
C SER A 219 -43.00 -27.57 5.69
#